data_AF-A0A632CJU1-F1
#
_entry.id   AF-A0A632CJU1-F1
#
_cell.length_a   1.000
_cell.length_b   1.000
_cell.length_c   1.000
_cell.angle_alpha   90.00
_cell.angle_beta   90.00
_cell.angle_gamma   90.00
#
_symmetry.space_group_name_H-M   'P 1'
#
loop_
_entity.id
_entity.type
_entity.pdbx_description
1 polymer ?
#
loop_
_entity_poly.entity_id
_entity_poly.type
_entity_poly.pdbx_seq_one_letter_code
_entity_poly.pdbx_strand_id
1 'polypeptide(L)'
;EQSLEENQAKADAEYQKMQSMSKEEKEQAAAEAAKEKALAAKEAAEKKAAAAAMKANAAREKAEATSDVDEMLGELGSGKSAPKTHTSTSSGGASMEEISAYTAQVSGMIRSKLPAWDTYKGKQCSVVIHTGTDGTLLGTDSYNGDNDFCNYLKEGLNSIDGFPKAPSQSVYSIIKDAPFNFRP
;
A
#
# COMPACT_ATOMS: atom_id res chain seq x y z
N GLU A 1 5.52 -68.42 2.59
CA GLU A 1 5.21 -67.47 1.51
C GLU A 1 4.50 -66.18 1.98
N GLN A 2 3.63 -66.20 3.00
CA GLN A 2 2.88 -65.00 3.44
C GLN A 2 3.69 -63.84 4.09
N SER A 3 4.93 -64.06 4.55
CA SER A 3 5.72 -63.02 5.24
C SER A 3 6.61 -62.16 4.32
N LEU A 4 6.69 -62.51 3.03
CA LEU A 4 7.47 -61.77 2.02
C LEU A 4 6.62 -60.70 1.33
N GLU A 5 5.34 -60.97 1.06
CA GLU A 5 4.42 -60.02 0.45
C GLU A 5 4.08 -58.82 1.37
N GLU A 6 3.94 -59.03 2.68
CA GLU A 6 3.71 -57.92 3.64
C GLU A 6 4.94 -57.02 3.82
N ASN A 7 6.15 -57.57 3.70
CA ASN A 7 7.38 -56.78 3.74
C ASN A 7 7.56 -55.95 2.46
N GLN A 8 7.17 -56.50 1.31
CA GLN A 8 7.24 -55.80 0.04
C GLN A 8 6.21 -54.66 -0.04
N ALA A 9 4.98 -54.87 0.47
CA ALA A 9 3.96 -53.84 0.55
C ALA A 9 4.36 -52.64 1.45
N LYS A 10 5.10 -52.89 2.54
CA LYS A 10 5.67 -51.81 3.37
C LYS A 10 6.79 -51.04 2.69
N ALA A 11 7.65 -51.73 1.93
CA ALA A 11 8.74 -51.10 1.19
C ALA A 11 8.21 -50.18 0.06
N ASP A 12 7.16 -50.60 -0.66
CA ASP A 12 6.51 -49.78 -1.69
C ASP A 12 5.80 -48.54 -1.10
N ALA A 13 5.19 -48.67 0.08
CA ALA A 13 4.54 -47.55 0.76
C ALA A 13 5.56 -46.48 1.24
N GLU A 14 6.73 -46.90 1.73
CA GLU A 14 7.80 -45.96 2.10
C GLU A 14 8.45 -45.31 0.87
N TYR A 15 8.59 -46.05 -0.24
CA TYR A 15 9.14 -45.50 -1.48
C TYR A 15 8.21 -44.46 -2.10
N GLN A 16 6.89 -44.69 -2.09
CA GLN A 16 5.93 -43.68 -2.55
C GLN A 16 5.91 -42.43 -1.67
N LYS A 17 6.05 -42.58 -0.36
CA LYS A 17 6.07 -41.45 0.58
C LYS A 17 7.32 -40.58 0.43
N MET A 18 8.48 -41.19 0.16
CA MET A 18 9.70 -40.44 -0.18
C MET A 18 9.60 -39.74 -1.54
N GLN A 19 8.92 -40.34 -2.53
CA GLN A 19 8.73 -39.69 -3.82
C GLN A 19 7.77 -38.49 -3.75
N SER A 20 6.72 -38.53 -2.93
CA SER A 20 5.81 -37.38 -2.76
C SER A 20 6.51 -36.21 -2.07
N MET A 21 7.27 -36.47 -0.99
CA MET A 21 8.02 -35.43 -0.28
C MET A 21 9.10 -34.78 -1.17
N SER A 22 9.81 -35.57 -1.99
CA SER A 22 10.82 -35.03 -2.91
C SER A 22 10.22 -34.18 -4.04
N LYS A 23 8.94 -34.39 -4.38
CA LYS A 23 8.22 -33.59 -5.37
C LYS A 23 7.74 -32.25 -4.79
N GLU A 24 7.24 -32.26 -3.55
CA GLU A 24 6.84 -31.05 -2.82
C GLU A 24 8.02 -30.13 -2.51
N GLU A 25 9.19 -30.68 -2.12
CA GLU A 25 10.41 -29.89 -1.90
C GLU A 25 10.96 -29.27 -3.20
N LYS A 26 10.84 -29.96 -4.35
CA LYS A 26 11.24 -29.40 -5.65
C LYS A 26 10.31 -28.29 -6.14
N GLU A 27 9.02 -28.34 -5.83
CA GLU A 27 8.07 -27.26 -6.17
C GLU A 27 8.27 -26.02 -5.28
N GLN A 28 8.59 -26.19 -4.00
CA GLN A 28 8.90 -25.07 -3.11
C GLN A 28 10.22 -24.37 -3.48
N ALA A 29 11.26 -25.12 -3.85
CA ALA A 29 12.54 -24.54 -4.30
C ALA A 29 12.41 -23.77 -5.63
N ALA A 30 11.53 -24.20 -6.54
CA ALA A 30 11.27 -23.50 -7.80
C ALA A 30 10.49 -22.18 -7.58
N ALA A 31 9.61 -22.13 -6.57
CA ALA A 31 8.83 -20.94 -6.24
C ALA A 31 9.66 -19.84 -5.56
N GLU A 32 10.66 -20.19 -4.73
CA GLU A 32 11.58 -19.20 -4.14
C GLU A 32 12.57 -18.63 -5.16
N ALA A 33 13.12 -19.45 -6.07
CA ALA A 33 14.06 -18.99 -7.09
C ALA A 33 13.44 -18.02 -8.12
N ALA A 34 12.12 -18.08 -8.32
CA ALA A 34 11.39 -17.14 -9.17
C ALA A 34 11.14 -15.78 -8.49
N LYS A 35 11.04 -15.73 -7.15
CA LYS A 35 10.87 -14.48 -6.40
C LYS A 35 12.16 -13.67 -6.28
N GLU A 36 13.32 -14.32 -6.22
CA GLU A 36 14.61 -13.63 -6.09
C GLU A 36 15.05 -12.92 -7.39
N LYS A 37 14.75 -13.48 -8.57
CA LYS A 37 15.07 -12.82 -9.85
C LYS A 37 14.18 -11.63 -10.19
N ALA A 38 13.00 -11.49 -9.57
CA ALA A 38 12.12 -10.34 -9.77
C ALA A 38 12.52 -9.12 -8.91
N LEU A 39 13.21 -9.34 -7.79
CA LEU A 39 13.70 -8.27 -6.92
C LEU A 39 14.94 -7.57 -7.49
N ALA A 40 15.85 -8.30 -8.14
CA ALA A 40 17.07 -7.73 -8.74
C ALA A 40 16.83 -6.79 -9.94
N ALA A 41 15.65 -6.83 -10.57
CA ALA A 41 15.32 -5.94 -11.69
C ALA A 41 14.74 -4.58 -11.26
N LYS A 42 14.33 -4.41 -9.99
CA LYS A 42 13.77 -3.13 -9.50
C LYS A 42 14.81 -2.18 -8.89
N GLU A 43 15.94 -2.67 -8.38
CA GLU A 43 16.98 -1.82 -7.77
C GLU A 43 17.85 -1.04 -8.78
N ALA A 44 17.86 -1.40 -10.06
CA ALA A 44 18.64 -0.68 -11.07
C ALA A 44 17.96 0.59 -11.62
N ALA A 45 16.66 0.80 -11.36
CA ALA A 45 15.93 1.98 -11.83
C ALA A 45 15.97 3.16 -10.85
N GLU A 46 16.23 2.93 -9.56
CA GLU A 46 16.13 3.98 -8.54
C GLU A 46 17.38 4.87 -8.41
N LYS A 47 18.57 4.40 -8.85
CA LYS A 47 19.80 5.19 -8.77
C LYS A 47 20.01 6.25 -9.86
N LYS A 48 19.07 6.42 -10.81
CA LYS A 48 19.15 7.49 -11.84
C LYS A 48 18.20 8.66 -11.64
N ALA A 49 17.23 8.57 -10.73
CA ALA A 49 16.30 9.67 -10.43
C ALA A 49 16.77 10.58 -9.28
N ALA A 50 17.63 10.08 -8.39
CA ALA A 50 18.07 10.83 -7.21
C ALA A 50 19.13 11.93 -7.48
N ALA A 51 19.71 12.01 -8.69
CA ALA A 51 20.75 13.00 -9.02
C ALA A 51 20.22 14.31 -9.65
N ALA A 52 18.93 14.38 -10.02
CA ALA A 52 18.35 15.58 -10.65
C ALA A 52 17.57 16.48 -9.67
N ALA A 53 17.17 15.99 -8.50
CA ALA A 53 16.38 16.76 -7.53
C ALA A 53 17.21 17.58 -6.53
N MET A 54 18.54 17.38 -6.48
CA MET A 54 19.42 17.97 -5.46
C MET A 54 20.07 19.29 -5.90
N LYS A 55 19.46 20.02 -6.86
CA LYS A 55 19.95 21.34 -7.32
C LYS A 55 18.86 22.43 -7.46
N ALA A 56 17.71 22.25 -6.81
CA ALA A 56 16.62 23.24 -6.84
C ALA A 56 16.05 23.62 -5.44
N ASN A 57 16.67 23.17 -4.34
CA ASN A 57 16.26 23.49 -2.97
C ASN A 57 17.33 24.27 -2.20
N ALA A 58 17.83 25.38 -2.77
CA ALA A 58 18.78 26.26 -2.08
C ALA A 58 18.59 27.75 -2.39
N ALA A 59 17.38 28.19 -2.78
CA ALA A 59 17.12 29.59 -3.10
C ALA A 59 15.68 30.07 -2.79
N ARG A 60 15.01 29.52 -1.78
CA ARG A 60 13.68 30.00 -1.38
C ARG A 60 13.45 29.96 0.13
N GLU A 61 14.40 30.53 0.88
CA GLU A 61 14.19 30.90 2.29
C GLU A 61 14.73 32.31 2.52
N LYS A 62 14.15 33.29 1.80
CA LYS A 62 14.10 34.71 2.20
C LYS A 62 13.23 35.49 1.22
N ALA A 63 11.94 35.59 1.52
CA ALA A 63 11.08 36.72 1.16
C ALA A 63 9.68 36.44 1.71
N GLU A 64 9.47 36.82 2.97
CA GLU A 64 8.14 37.16 3.43
C GLU A 64 7.69 38.48 2.80
N ALA A 65 6.37 38.60 2.63
CA ALA A 65 5.57 39.81 2.53
C ALA A 65 5.21 40.34 1.12
N THR A 66 3.89 40.27 0.88
CA THR A 66 3.01 41.12 0.04
C THR A 66 3.02 40.94 -1.48
N SER A 67 1.78 40.85 -2.02
CA SER A 67 1.35 40.65 -3.42
C SER A 67 1.87 39.35 -4.05
N ASP A 68 1.07 38.46 -4.63
CA ASP A 68 0.28 38.66 -5.82
C ASP A 68 -0.76 37.53 -5.92
N VAL A 69 -2.02 37.91 -5.86
CA VAL A 69 -3.16 37.03 -6.24
C VAL A 69 -3.42 37.12 -7.76
N ASP A 70 -2.54 37.80 -8.52
CA ASP A 70 -2.75 38.18 -9.92
C ASP A 70 -1.83 37.44 -10.94
N GLU A 71 -1.08 36.40 -10.55
CA GLU A 71 -0.21 35.64 -11.49
C GLU A 71 -0.72 34.22 -11.82
N MET A 72 -1.51 33.57 -10.94
CA MET A 72 -2.05 32.23 -11.24
C MET A 72 -3.25 32.23 -12.22
N LEU A 73 -3.77 33.40 -12.60
CA LEU A 73 -4.71 33.53 -13.73
C LEU A 73 -4.00 33.73 -15.09
N GLY A 74 -2.65 33.86 -15.09
CA GLY A 74 -1.84 34.05 -16.28
C GLY A 74 -1.35 32.77 -16.96
N GLU A 75 -1.29 31.64 -16.24
CA GLU A 75 -0.72 30.38 -16.76
C GLU A 75 -1.75 29.42 -17.40
N LEU A 76 -3.02 29.81 -17.46
CA LEU A 76 -4.05 29.12 -18.26
C LEU A 76 -4.22 29.71 -19.67
N GLY A 77 -3.44 30.74 -20.03
CA GLY A 77 -3.74 31.63 -21.14
C GLY A 77 -2.73 31.70 -22.29
N SER A 78 -1.92 30.68 -22.58
CA SER A 78 -1.19 30.49 -23.86
C SER A 78 -0.38 29.18 -23.76
N GLY A 79 -0.68 28.11 -24.51
CA GLY A 79 -0.58 28.08 -25.95
C GLY A 79 0.74 27.41 -26.36
N LYS A 80 0.65 26.16 -26.84
CA LYS A 80 1.60 25.47 -27.73
C LYS A 80 2.80 24.73 -27.09
N SER A 81 2.65 23.41 -26.89
CA SER A 81 3.34 22.35 -27.68
C SER A 81 3.26 20.98 -26.98
N ALA A 82 2.67 19.99 -27.66
CA ALA A 82 2.64 18.59 -27.26
C ALA A 82 4.00 17.89 -27.55
N PRO A 83 4.22 16.67 -27.03
CA PRO A 83 3.70 15.52 -27.77
C PRO A 83 2.86 14.58 -26.93
N LYS A 84 1.96 13.92 -27.64
CA LYS A 84 0.86 13.10 -27.13
C LYS A 84 1.35 11.78 -26.55
N THR A 85 0.84 11.43 -25.38
CA THR A 85 0.46 10.05 -25.07
C THR A 85 -1.04 10.01 -24.83
N HIS A 86 -1.73 9.35 -25.76
CA HIS A 86 -3.15 9.08 -25.68
C HIS A 86 -3.39 7.97 -24.64
N THR A 87 -4.10 8.30 -23.56
CA THR A 87 -5.13 7.42 -22.99
C THR A 87 -6.31 8.30 -22.62
N SER A 88 -7.34 8.25 -23.44
CA SER A 88 -8.65 8.76 -23.12
C SER A 88 -9.23 7.94 -21.97
N THR A 89 -9.37 8.54 -20.80
CA THR A 89 -10.47 8.22 -19.87
C THR A 89 -10.99 9.53 -19.33
N SER A 90 -12.28 9.74 -19.53
CA SER A 90 -13.15 10.84 -19.09
C SER A 90 -12.58 11.83 -18.07
N SER A 91 -12.68 13.11 -18.43
CA SER A 91 -12.76 14.23 -17.47
C SER A 91 -13.73 13.84 -16.34
N GLY A 92 -13.22 13.64 -15.12
CA GLY A 92 -13.98 13.09 -13.97
C GLY A 92 -13.17 12.25 -12.98
N GLY A 93 -11.85 12.15 -13.11
CA GLY A 93 -10.99 11.63 -12.05
C GLY A 93 -11.09 12.50 -10.79
N ALA A 94 -11.06 11.89 -9.61
CA ALA A 94 -11.08 12.63 -8.35
C ALA A 94 -9.90 13.59 -8.29
N SER A 95 -10.15 14.83 -7.85
CA SER A 95 -9.06 15.76 -7.61
C SER A 95 -8.18 15.26 -6.47
N MET A 96 -6.88 15.57 -6.52
CA MET A 96 -5.94 15.16 -5.48
C MET A 96 -6.31 15.78 -4.12
N GLU A 97 -6.91 16.97 -4.17
CA GLU A 97 -7.45 17.70 -3.04
C GLU A 97 -8.57 16.91 -2.36
N GLU A 98 -9.56 16.41 -3.10
CA GLU A 98 -10.66 15.60 -2.56
C GLU A 98 -10.17 14.30 -1.91
N ILE A 99 -9.22 13.62 -2.55
CA ILE A 99 -8.63 12.39 -2.02
C ILE A 99 -7.91 12.68 -0.70
N SER A 100 -7.10 13.76 -0.66
CA SER A 100 -6.34 14.15 0.52
C SER A 100 -7.26 14.58 1.68
N ALA A 101 -8.31 15.35 1.41
CA ALA A 101 -9.27 15.80 2.41
C ALA A 101 -10.01 14.62 3.03
N TYR A 102 -10.47 13.69 2.20
CA TYR A 102 -11.13 12.48 2.66
C TYR A 102 -10.19 11.57 3.47
N THR A 103 -8.95 11.40 3.02
CA THR A 103 -7.91 10.61 3.73
C THR A 103 -7.60 11.21 5.10
N ALA A 104 -7.51 12.54 5.20
CA ALA A 104 -7.30 13.25 6.44
C ALA A 104 -8.49 13.10 7.39
N GLN A 105 -9.72 13.14 6.87
CA GLN A 105 -10.94 12.89 7.64
C GLN A 105 -10.96 11.47 8.23
N VAL A 106 -10.67 10.46 7.41
CA VAL A 106 -10.57 9.05 7.84
C VAL A 106 -9.49 8.88 8.90
N SER A 107 -8.28 9.38 8.64
CA SER A 107 -7.15 9.31 9.57
C SER A 107 -7.45 10.01 10.91
N GLY A 108 -8.14 11.16 10.87
CA GLY A 108 -8.57 11.88 12.07
C GLY A 108 -9.57 11.10 12.91
N MET A 109 -10.53 10.42 12.27
CA MET A 109 -11.50 9.55 12.95
C MET A 109 -10.82 8.36 13.62
N ILE A 110 -9.86 7.73 12.93
CA ILE A 110 -9.08 6.61 13.48
C ILE A 110 -8.28 7.08 14.70
N ARG A 111 -7.59 8.22 14.58
CA ARG A 111 -6.87 8.82 15.71
C ARG A 111 -7.78 9.11 16.90
N SER A 112 -9.01 9.58 16.66
CA SER A 112 -9.99 9.83 17.72
C SER A 112 -10.40 8.57 18.50
N LYS A 113 -10.26 7.38 17.90
CA LYS A 113 -10.53 6.09 18.55
C LYS A 113 -9.31 5.51 19.27
N LEU A 114 -8.17 6.19 19.19
CA LEU A 114 -6.89 5.76 19.75
C LEU A 114 -6.44 6.74 20.86
N PRO A 115 -7.05 6.70 22.07
CA PRO A 115 -6.71 7.63 23.15
C PRO A 115 -5.26 7.53 23.65
N ALA A 116 -4.59 6.39 23.48
CA ALA A 116 -3.21 6.17 23.87
C ALA A 116 -2.21 6.46 22.73
N TRP A 117 -2.62 7.23 21.71
CA TRP A 117 -1.80 7.58 20.54
C TRP A 117 -0.38 8.02 20.92
N ASP A 118 -0.26 9.02 21.81
CA ASP A 118 1.03 9.59 22.23
C ASP A 118 1.97 8.61 22.95
N THR A 119 1.46 7.49 23.47
CA THR A 119 2.27 6.46 24.14
C THR A 119 3.14 5.67 23.13
N TYR A 120 2.73 5.67 21.84
CA TYR A 120 3.41 4.95 20.77
C TYR A 120 4.28 5.86 19.89
N LYS A 121 4.74 7.01 20.41
CA LYS A 121 5.64 7.92 19.68
C LYS A 121 6.88 7.20 19.15
N GLY A 122 7.21 7.47 17.89
CA GLY A 122 8.33 6.82 17.21
C GLY A 122 8.03 5.40 16.71
N LYS A 123 6.85 4.85 17.00
CA LYS A 123 6.32 3.65 16.35
C LYS A 123 5.59 4.02 15.07
N GLN A 124 5.36 3.03 14.22
CA GLN A 124 4.54 3.17 13.02
C GLN A 124 3.85 1.85 12.73
N CYS A 125 2.68 1.94 12.11
CA CYS A 125 1.98 0.79 11.57
C CYS A 125 1.36 1.16 10.22
N SER A 126 1.72 0.42 9.19
CA SER A 126 1.07 0.45 7.89
C SER A 126 0.00 -0.63 7.84
N VAL A 127 -1.20 -0.28 7.38
CA VAL A 127 -2.34 -1.18 7.24
C VAL A 127 -3.08 -0.89 5.94
N VAL A 128 -3.58 -1.92 5.27
CA VAL A 128 -4.52 -1.76 4.15
C VAL A 128 -5.93 -1.88 4.70
N ILE A 129 -6.74 -0.85 4.52
CA ILE A 129 -8.11 -0.80 5.02
C ILE A 129 -9.06 -1.03 3.84
N HIS A 130 -9.87 -2.07 3.94
CA HIS A 130 -10.89 -2.39 2.95
C HIS A 130 -12.23 -1.82 3.40
N THR A 131 -12.78 -0.91 2.59
CA THR A 131 -14.06 -0.25 2.89
C THR A 131 -15.08 -0.47 1.78
N GLY A 132 -16.35 -0.60 2.15
CA GLY A 132 -17.48 -0.60 1.24
C GLY A 132 -17.78 0.80 0.68
N THR A 133 -18.61 0.86 -0.37
CA THR A 133 -19.03 2.13 -1.01
C THR A 133 -19.84 3.04 -0.09
N ASP A 134 -20.37 2.49 1.00
CA ASP A 134 -21.08 3.14 2.09
C ASP A 134 -20.16 3.60 3.22
N GLY A 135 -18.87 3.25 3.18
CA GLY A 135 -17.90 3.52 4.23
C GLY A 135 -17.77 2.40 5.27
N THR A 136 -18.50 1.31 5.14
CA THR A 136 -18.43 0.18 6.09
C THR A 136 -17.04 -0.47 6.03
N LEU A 137 -16.42 -0.74 7.18
CA LEU A 137 -15.16 -1.48 7.25
C LEU A 137 -15.44 -2.96 6.89
N LEU A 138 -14.92 -3.40 5.74
CA LEU A 138 -15.05 -4.78 5.28
C LEU A 138 -13.94 -5.67 5.84
N GLY A 139 -12.78 -5.08 6.10
CA GLY A 139 -11.64 -5.80 6.64
C GLY A 139 -10.39 -4.94 6.64
N THR A 140 -9.34 -5.47 7.27
CA THR A 140 -8.01 -4.88 7.25
C THR A 140 -7.01 -5.96 6.94
N ASP A 141 -6.11 -5.69 6.01
CA ASP A 141 -5.05 -6.59 5.60
C ASP A 141 -3.68 -5.97 5.84
N SER A 142 -2.66 -6.82 5.91
CA SER A 142 -1.25 -6.42 5.89
C SER A 142 -0.89 -5.35 6.93
N TYR A 143 -0.69 -5.77 8.18
CA TYR A 143 -0.12 -4.92 9.23
C TYR A 143 1.40 -5.03 9.18
N ASN A 144 2.09 -3.92 8.95
CA ASN A 144 3.56 -3.87 8.93
C ASN A 144 4.09 -2.71 9.78
N GLY A 145 5.02 -3.01 10.69
CA GLY A 145 5.58 -2.03 11.62
C GLY A 145 5.78 -2.62 13.01
N ASP A 146 5.52 -1.81 14.02
CA ASP A 146 5.63 -2.20 15.43
C ASP A 146 4.45 -3.07 15.86
N ASN A 147 4.71 -4.23 16.46
CA ASN A 147 3.67 -5.21 16.77
C ASN A 147 2.65 -4.67 17.78
N ASP A 148 3.10 -4.01 18.84
CA ASP A 148 2.23 -3.46 19.89
C ASP A 148 1.35 -2.34 19.34
N PHE A 149 1.94 -1.40 18.59
CA PHE A 149 1.16 -0.33 17.97
C PHE A 149 0.20 -0.85 16.88
N CYS A 150 0.60 -1.83 16.08
CA CYS A 150 -0.28 -2.43 15.08
C CYS A 150 -1.47 -3.17 15.71
N ASN A 151 -1.25 -3.90 16.81
CA ASN A 151 -2.35 -4.55 17.54
C ASN A 151 -3.30 -3.52 18.13
N TYR A 152 -2.76 -2.47 18.77
CA TYR A 152 -3.57 -1.37 19.30
C TYR A 152 -4.37 -0.65 18.21
N LEU A 153 -3.74 -0.36 17.07
CA LEU A 153 -4.38 0.22 15.90
C LEU A 153 -5.50 -0.68 15.38
N LYS A 154 -5.29 -2.00 15.32
CA LYS A 154 -6.29 -2.98 14.89
C LYS A 154 -7.51 -2.97 15.81
N GLU A 155 -7.33 -2.93 17.12
CA GLU A 155 -8.43 -2.82 18.09
C GLU A 155 -9.21 -1.52 17.91
N GLY A 156 -8.50 -0.39 17.73
CA GLY A 156 -9.12 0.90 17.45
C GLY A 156 -9.90 0.91 16.14
N LEU A 157 -9.36 0.33 15.06
CA LEU A 157 -10.03 0.21 13.76
C LEU A 157 -11.30 -0.64 13.83
N ASN A 158 -11.26 -1.77 14.53
CA ASN A 158 -12.44 -2.62 14.70
C ASN A 158 -13.53 -1.99 15.58
N SER A 159 -13.19 -0.95 16.35
CA SER A 159 -14.16 -0.18 17.15
C SER A 159 -14.86 0.95 16.38
N ILE A 160 -14.55 1.10 15.09
CA ILE A 160 -15.18 2.09 14.21
C ILE A 160 -16.39 1.42 13.55
N ASP A 161 -17.58 1.94 13.83
CA ASP A 161 -18.83 1.46 13.24
C ASP A 161 -18.90 1.66 11.72
N GLY A 162 -18.16 2.64 11.19
CA GLY A 162 -18.00 2.89 9.76
C GLY A 162 -17.24 4.19 9.49
N PHE A 163 -16.55 4.24 8.35
CA PHE A 163 -15.89 5.44 7.85
C PHE A 163 -16.89 6.38 7.17
N PRO A 164 -16.58 7.68 7.07
CA PRO A 164 -17.36 8.57 6.21
C PRO A 164 -17.43 8.01 4.79
N LYS A 165 -18.55 8.20 4.10
CA LYS A 165 -18.66 7.79 2.71
C LYS A 165 -17.76 8.63 1.82
N ALA A 166 -17.06 7.99 0.88
CA ALA A 166 -16.27 8.71 -0.13
C ALA A 166 -17.14 9.70 -0.94
N PRO A 167 -16.65 10.92 -1.21
CA PRO A 167 -17.43 11.97 -1.86
C PRO A 167 -17.75 11.66 -3.33
N SER A 168 -16.94 10.81 -3.98
CA SER A 168 -17.17 10.37 -5.36
C SER A 168 -16.68 8.94 -5.58
N GLN A 169 -17.19 8.30 -6.65
CA GLN A 169 -16.77 6.95 -7.05
C GLN A 169 -15.29 6.88 -7.40
N SER A 170 -14.74 7.96 -7.97
CA SER A 170 -13.33 8.09 -8.29
C SER A 170 -12.47 8.10 -7.02
N VAL A 171 -12.87 8.82 -5.95
CA VAL A 171 -12.17 8.79 -4.66
C VAL A 171 -12.27 7.38 -4.04
N TYR A 172 -13.48 6.80 -4.03
CA TYR A 172 -13.69 5.46 -3.49
C TYR A 172 -12.76 4.42 -4.13
N SER A 173 -12.65 4.43 -5.46
CA SER A 173 -11.86 3.45 -6.20
C SER A 173 -10.36 3.53 -5.90
N ILE A 174 -9.88 4.70 -5.49
CA ILE A 174 -8.49 4.96 -5.11
C ILE A 174 -8.25 4.54 -3.66
N ILE A 175 -9.19 4.83 -2.75
CA ILE A 175 -8.97 4.68 -1.31
C ILE A 175 -9.37 3.31 -0.75
N LYS A 176 -10.24 2.55 -1.44
CA LYS A 176 -10.83 1.30 -0.91
C LYS A 176 -9.84 0.18 -0.61
N ASP A 177 -8.64 0.24 -1.18
CA ASP A 177 -7.53 -0.70 -0.92
C ASP A 177 -6.21 0.08 -0.71
N ALA A 178 -6.29 1.35 -0.31
CA ALA A 178 -5.11 2.18 -0.12
C ALA A 178 -4.37 1.77 1.17
N PRO A 179 -3.03 1.74 1.16
CA PRO A 179 -2.25 1.58 2.37
C PRO A 179 -2.29 2.88 3.18
N PHE A 180 -2.69 2.79 4.44
CA PHE A 180 -2.63 3.87 5.41
C PHE A 180 -1.44 3.64 6.34
N ASN A 181 -0.56 4.63 6.42
CA ASN A 181 0.55 4.63 7.37
C ASN A 181 0.19 5.50 8.56
N PHE A 182 0.08 4.88 9.74
CA PHE A 182 -0.17 5.56 11.00
C PHE A 182 1.15 5.71 11.75
N ARG A 183 1.43 6.93 12.19
CA ARG A 183 2.62 7.26 12.97
C ARG A 183 2.26 8.28 14.05
N PRO A 184 2.35 7.88 15.33
CA PRO A 184 2.04 8.78 16.43
C PRO A 184 2.95 9.96 16.66
#